data_AF-A0A6J4UYC8-F1
#
_entry.id   AF-A0A6J4UYC8-F1
#
_cell.length_a   1.000
_cell.length_b   1.000
_cell.length_c   1.000
_cell.angle_alpha   90.00
_cell.angle_beta   90.00
_cell.angle_gamma   90.00
#
_symmetry.space_group_name_H-M   'P 1'
#
loop_
_entity.id
_entity.type
_entity.pdbx_description
1 polymer ?
#
loop_
_entity_poly.entity_id
_entity_poly.type
_entity_poly.pdbx_seq_one_letter_code
_entity_poly.pdbx_strand_id
1 'polypeptide(L)'
;MGQLRFVPTAIVAVALLLVAGFAAVGRPSAAQDTTGTPGAMMAHPAHIHSGTCDTLGEVVFPLNDLTAPGMSGTPVAGTPALDASPVVITDASPAAGMDATPMAGAGEVVATSTTIVQVSLDDILAAEHAINVHESAENIQNYIACGDITGTPANGELGIELNELNGSGFEGRALLLDNGDGTTTVTVELTMTDAGTTGTPDATPGA
;
A
#
# COMPACT_ATOMS: atom_id res chain seq x y z
N MET A 1 -31.51 36.49 -40.53
CA MET A 1 -32.94 36.59 -40.16
C MET A 1 -33.37 35.25 -39.60
N GLY A 2 -33.73 35.19 -38.31
CA GLY A 2 -34.19 33.97 -37.63
C GLY A 2 -34.04 34.13 -36.11
N GLN A 3 -35.15 34.35 -35.42
CA GLN A 3 -35.25 35.07 -34.16
C GLN A 3 -34.90 34.25 -32.90
N LEU A 4 -34.20 34.91 -31.97
CA LEU A 4 -34.13 34.55 -30.55
C LEU A 4 -35.55 34.59 -29.94
N ARG A 5 -35.93 33.56 -29.17
CA ARG A 5 -37.11 33.60 -28.32
C ARG A 5 -36.69 33.58 -26.85
N PHE A 6 -36.76 34.76 -26.24
CA PHE A 6 -36.81 34.98 -24.80
C PHE A 6 -38.07 34.31 -24.22
N VAL A 7 -37.92 33.56 -23.13
CA VAL A 7 -39.05 33.12 -22.29
C VAL A 7 -38.93 33.85 -20.95
N PRO A 8 -40.00 34.54 -20.50
CA PRO A 8 -39.96 35.42 -19.35
C PRO A 8 -40.03 34.65 -18.03
N THR A 9 -39.26 35.16 -17.07
CA THR A 9 -39.33 34.89 -15.64
C THR A 9 -40.75 35.13 -15.11
N ALA A 10 -41.35 34.13 -14.46
CA ALA A 10 -42.54 34.32 -13.62
C ALA A 10 -42.23 33.79 -12.21
N ILE A 11 -41.89 34.74 -11.34
CA ILE A 11 -41.84 34.58 -9.88
C ILE A 11 -43.28 34.46 -9.39
N VAL A 12 -43.63 33.36 -8.72
CA VAL A 12 -44.79 33.31 -7.82
C VAL A 12 -44.32 32.76 -6.48
N ALA A 13 -44.46 33.61 -5.47
CA ALA A 13 -44.05 33.36 -4.10
C ALA A 13 -45.22 32.83 -3.25
N VAL A 14 -44.82 32.18 -2.15
CA VAL A 14 -45.53 32.01 -0.87
C VAL A 14 -46.58 30.90 -0.74
N ALA A 15 -46.22 29.87 0.04
CA ALA A 15 -47.07 29.40 1.15
C ALA A 15 -46.19 28.73 2.23
N LEU A 16 -46.02 29.46 3.33
CA LEU A 16 -45.44 29.02 4.60
C LEU A 16 -46.41 28.00 5.25
N LEU A 17 -45.96 26.78 5.52
CA LEU A 17 -46.70 25.82 6.37
C LEU A 17 -45.77 25.32 7.47
N LEU A 18 -45.90 25.97 8.63
CA LEU A 18 -45.38 25.52 9.92
C LEU A 18 -46.18 24.29 10.37
N VAL A 19 -45.53 23.13 10.44
CA VAL A 19 -46.00 22.02 11.28
C VAL A 19 -44.95 21.78 12.35
N ALA A 20 -45.40 21.95 13.59
CA ALA A 20 -44.64 21.80 14.81
C ALA A 20 -44.26 20.34 15.09
N GLY A 21 -43.03 20.16 15.57
CA GLY A 21 -42.67 19.27 16.67
C GLY A 21 -43.12 17.81 16.61
N PHE A 22 -42.22 16.94 16.13
CA PHE A 22 -42.16 15.57 16.63
C PHE A 22 -40.93 15.45 17.53
N ALA A 23 -41.18 15.22 18.82
CA ALA A 23 -40.17 15.04 19.84
C ALA A 23 -39.35 13.78 19.55
N ALA A 24 -38.02 13.93 19.64
CA ALA A 24 -37.05 12.86 19.61
C ALA A 24 -37.27 11.90 20.78
N VAL A 25 -37.69 10.67 20.50
CA VAL A 25 -37.38 9.53 21.36
C VAL A 25 -36.14 8.88 20.74
N GLY A 26 -35.00 9.13 21.37
CA GLY A 26 -33.73 8.53 21.01
C GLY A 26 -33.86 7.01 20.99
N ARG A 27 -33.73 6.44 19.81
CA ARG A 27 -33.24 5.07 19.70
C ARG A 27 -31.74 5.15 19.94
N PRO A 28 -31.17 4.41 20.91
CA PRO A 28 -29.75 4.11 20.82
C PRO A 28 -29.61 3.30 19.54
N SER A 29 -29.16 3.95 18.46
CA SER A 29 -28.44 3.22 17.44
C SER A 29 -27.34 2.52 18.20
N ALA A 30 -27.39 1.19 18.25
CA ALA A 30 -26.20 0.43 18.53
C ALA A 30 -25.13 1.06 17.64
N ALA A 31 -24.11 1.64 18.27
CA ALA A 31 -22.90 2.00 17.57
C ALA A 31 -22.62 0.81 16.66
N GLN A 32 -22.53 1.05 15.35
CA GLN A 32 -21.86 0.07 14.52
C GLN A 32 -20.54 -0.14 15.22
N ASP A 33 -20.39 -1.34 15.74
CA ASP A 33 -19.18 -1.77 16.40
C ASP A 33 -18.10 -1.62 15.33
N THR A 34 -17.43 -0.48 15.30
CA THR A 34 -16.17 -0.29 14.61
C THR A 34 -15.10 -0.99 15.43
N THR A 35 -15.37 -2.25 15.80
CA THR A 35 -14.36 -3.30 15.78
C THR A 35 -14.02 -3.53 14.30
N GLY A 36 -13.49 -2.49 13.65
CA GLY A 36 -12.45 -2.72 12.65
C GLY A 36 -11.48 -3.62 13.37
N THR A 37 -11.35 -4.85 12.89
CA THR A 37 -10.50 -5.86 13.51
C THR A 37 -9.17 -5.19 13.82
N PRO A 38 -8.75 -5.06 15.10
CA PRO A 38 -7.39 -4.65 15.40
C PRO A 38 -6.49 -5.78 14.88
N GLY A 39 -6.08 -5.67 13.61
CA GLY A 39 -5.49 -6.79 12.87
C GLY A 39 -5.79 -6.87 11.36
N ALA A 40 -6.61 -5.98 10.77
CA ALA A 40 -6.39 -5.62 9.37
C ALA A 40 -5.11 -4.77 9.31
N MET A 41 -3.98 -5.46 9.40
CA MET A 41 -2.66 -4.92 9.10
C MET A 41 -2.78 -4.27 7.72
N MET A 42 -2.53 -2.95 7.64
CA MET A 42 -2.93 -2.09 6.53
C MET A 42 -2.57 -2.72 5.18
N ALA A 43 -3.59 -3.18 4.45
CA ALA A 43 -3.39 -3.65 3.09
C ALA A 43 -3.12 -2.44 2.21
N HIS A 44 -2.09 -2.53 1.39
CA HIS A 44 -1.66 -1.45 0.50
C HIS A 44 -1.98 -1.84 -0.95
N PRO A 45 -3.04 -1.27 -1.56
CA PRO A 45 -3.34 -1.52 -2.96
C PRO A 45 -2.18 -1.14 -3.86
N ALA A 46 -1.94 -1.92 -4.91
CA ALA A 46 -0.89 -1.64 -5.88
C ALA A 46 -1.39 -1.86 -7.31
N HIS A 47 -0.86 -1.05 -8.23
CA HIS A 47 -1.24 -1.10 -9.64
C HIS A 47 -0.04 -0.82 -10.52
N ILE A 48 -0.03 -1.42 -11.71
CA ILE A 48 0.79 -0.93 -12.82
C ILE A 48 -0.03 0.12 -13.57
N HIS A 49 0.54 1.31 -13.69
CA HIS A 49 0.00 2.42 -14.47
C HIS A 49 0.77 2.58 -15.79
N SER A 50 0.11 3.12 -16.81
CA SER A 50 0.82 3.68 -17.98
C SER A 50 1.60 4.94 -17.59
N GLY A 51 2.72 5.23 -18.25
CA GLY A 51 3.54 6.40 -17.98
C GLY A 51 4.62 6.14 -16.92
N THR A 52 4.99 7.18 -16.18
CA THR A 52 6.06 7.15 -15.17
C THR A 52 5.55 7.64 -13.82
N CYS A 53 6.34 7.47 -12.75
CA CYS A 53 6.01 8.01 -11.42
C CYS A 53 5.81 9.53 -11.41
N ASP A 54 6.47 10.27 -12.32
CA ASP A 54 6.29 11.71 -12.47
C ASP A 54 4.99 12.09 -13.20
N THR A 55 4.49 11.21 -14.05
CA THR A 55 3.27 11.43 -14.86
C THR A 55 2.48 10.12 -14.96
N LEU A 56 1.89 9.73 -13.84
CA LEU A 56 1.06 8.53 -13.76
C LEU A 56 -0.18 8.67 -14.64
N GLY A 57 -0.36 7.72 -15.54
CA GLY A 57 -1.55 7.57 -16.36
C GLY A 57 -2.59 6.65 -15.74
N GLU A 58 -3.39 6.02 -16.59
CA GLU A 58 -4.44 5.10 -16.16
C GLU A 58 -3.85 3.78 -15.60
N VAL A 59 -4.62 3.11 -14.76
CA VAL A 59 -4.31 1.75 -14.30
C VAL A 59 -4.44 0.79 -15.48
N VAL A 60 -3.37 0.07 -15.80
CA VAL A 60 -3.35 -0.93 -16.88
C VAL A 60 -3.38 -2.37 -16.35
N PHE A 61 -2.73 -2.64 -15.22
CA PHE A 61 -2.76 -3.96 -14.58
C PHE A 61 -2.97 -3.84 -13.07
N PRO A 62 -4.08 -4.35 -12.53
CA PRO A 62 -4.25 -4.41 -11.08
C PRO A 62 -3.34 -5.48 -10.48
N LEU A 63 -2.76 -5.16 -9.32
CA LEU A 63 -1.98 -6.11 -8.52
C LEU A 63 -2.76 -6.49 -7.26
N ASN A 64 -2.37 -7.60 -6.65
CA ASN A 64 -2.83 -7.96 -5.32
C ASN A 64 -2.34 -6.91 -4.30
N ASP A 65 -3.21 -6.57 -3.36
CA ASP A 65 -2.85 -5.70 -2.24
C ASP A 65 -1.68 -6.29 -1.45
N LEU A 66 -0.72 -5.43 -1.08
CA LEU A 66 0.39 -5.84 -0.23
C LEU A 66 -0.09 -5.95 1.20
N THR A 67 0.26 -7.05 1.86
CA THR A 67 -0.12 -7.33 3.25
C THR A 67 1.08 -7.82 4.05
N ALA A 68 1.00 -7.75 5.37
CA ALA A 68 2.11 -8.16 6.24
C ALA A 68 2.60 -9.59 5.91
N PRO A 69 3.93 -9.83 5.86
CA PRO A 69 4.48 -11.15 5.60
C PRO A 69 3.92 -12.19 6.59
N GLY A 70 3.56 -13.36 6.08
CA GLY A 70 2.95 -14.43 6.89
C GLY A 70 1.42 -14.37 7.04
N MET A 71 0.74 -13.35 6.49
CA MET A 71 -0.73 -13.37 6.35
C MET A 71 -1.22 -14.01 5.05
N SER A 72 -0.36 -14.19 4.05
CA SER A 72 -0.67 -14.95 2.82
C SER A 72 -0.46 -16.46 2.96
N GLY A 73 -0.30 -16.98 4.18
CA GLY A 73 -0.15 -18.42 4.46
C GLY A 73 -0.97 -18.83 5.67
N THR A 74 -1.62 -20.00 5.57
CA THR A 74 -2.30 -20.73 6.66
C THR A 74 -1.64 -20.51 8.02
N PRO A 75 -2.38 -20.21 9.10
CA PRO A 75 -1.77 -20.01 10.41
C PRO A 75 -0.96 -21.26 10.78
N VAL A 76 0.33 -21.09 11.04
CA VAL A 76 1.12 -22.09 11.75
C VAL A 76 0.60 -22.10 13.18
N ALA A 77 -0.45 -22.89 13.41
CA ALA A 77 -0.77 -23.39 14.74
C ALA A 77 0.34 -24.36 15.12
N GLY A 78 1.36 -23.87 15.85
CA GLY A 78 2.53 -24.71 16.05
C GLY A 78 3.70 -24.13 16.84
N THR A 79 3.48 -23.33 17.89
CA THR A 79 4.35 -23.45 19.06
C THR A 79 3.52 -24.08 20.18
N PRO A 80 3.76 -25.35 20.54
CA PRO A 80 3.17 -25.92 21.73
C PRO A 80 3.54 -25.02 22.93
N ALA A 81 2.52 -24.51 23.60
CA ALA A 81 2.65 -24.10 24.98
C ALA A 81 3.15 -25.32 25.77
N LEU A 82 4.43 -25.37 26.08
CA LEU A 82 4.96 -26.28 27.08
C LEU A 82 4.62 -25.69 28.44
N ASP A 83 3.40 -25.96 28.89
CA ASP A 83 3.07 -25.91 30.30
C ASP A 83 3.29 -27.30 30.90
N ALA A 84 4.38 -27.46 31.65
CA ALA A 84 4.36 -27.97 33.02
C ALA A 84 5.77 -28.29 33.54
N SER A 85 6.40 -27.32 34.21
CA SER A 85 7.13 -27.43 35.50
C SER A 85 8.15 -26.30 35.65
N PRO A 86 8.23 -25.64 36.83
CA PRO A 86 9.14 -24.51 37.02
C PRO A 86 10.57 -25.03 37.22
N VAL A 87 11.35 -25.07 36.14
CA VAL A 87 12.80 -25.21 36.24
C VAL A 87 13.39 -23.81 36.28
N VAL A 88 13.82 -23.41 37.47
CA VAL A 88 14.76 -22.31 37.65
C VAL A 88 16.02 -22.65 36.86
N ILE A 89 16.31 -21.89 35.80
CA ILE A 89 17.63 -21.90 35.17
C ILE A 89 18.16 -20.47 35.28
N THR A 90 19.02 -20.32 36.27
CA THR A 90 19.99 -19.24 36.38
C THR A 90 20.83 -19.18 35.11
N ASP A 91 20.97 -17.98 34.56
CA ASP A 91 22.08 -17.50 33.73
C ASP A 91 22.90 -18.57 32.98
N ALA A 92 22.59 -18.74 31.70
CA ALA A 92 23.55 -19.25 30.73
C ALA A 92 23.23 -18.63 29.35
N SER A 93 24.04 -17.62 29.01
CA SER A 93 24.49 -17.24 27.65
C SER A 93 23.75 -17.86 26.47
N PRO A 94 23.11 -17.06 25.58
CA PRO A 94 22.67 -17.59 24.30
C PRO A 94 23.91 -18.05 23.50
N ALA A 95 23.85 -19.30 23.06
CA ALA A 95 24.82 -19.92 22.19
C ALA A 95 24.98 -19.10 20.91
N ALA A 96 26.20 -18.64 20.69
CA ALA A 96 26.70 -18.29 19.38
C ALA A 96 26.56 -19.51 18.45
N GLY A 97 25.99 -19.31 17.26
CA GLY A 97 25.95 -20.41 16.29
C GLY A 97 24.99 -20.33 15.11
N MET A 98 24.29 -19.22 14.88
CA MET A 98 23.86 -18.84 13.53
C MET A 98 24.08 -17.34 13.38
N ASP A 99 25.11 -17.01 12.61
CA ASP A 99 25.48 -15.66 12.20
C ASP A 99 24.37 -15.10 11.29
N ALA A 100 23.28 -14.63 11.91
CA ALA A 100 22.50 -13.56 11.34
C ALA A 100 23.19 -12.27 11.76
N THR A 101 24.34 -11.97 11.15
CA THR A 101 24.80 -10.59 11.07
C THR A 101 23.63 -9.83 10.45
N PRO A 102 22.99 -8.89 11.16
CA PRO A 102 22.02 -8.02 10.51
C PRO A 102 22.82 -7.32 9.43
N MET A 103 22.48 -7.57 8.16
CA MET A 103 23.04 -6.83 7.06
C MET A 103 22.57 -5.40 7.28
N ALA A 104 23.42 -4.57 7.90
CA ALA A 104 23.13 -3.18 8.15
C ALA A 104 22.82 -2.53 6.80
N GLY A 105 21.54 -2.28 6.53
CA GLY A 105 21.07 -1.66 5.29
C GLY A 105 19.81 -2.25 4.65
N ALA A 106 19.27 -3.39 5.11
CA ALA A 106 17.96 -3.87 4.63
C ALA A 106 16.93 -3.66 5.75
N GLY A 107 16.10 -2.63 5.64
CA GLY A 107 14.99 -2.43 6.59
C GLY A 107 14.02 -3.62 6.58
N GLU A 108 13.24 -3.76 7.65
CA GLU A 108 12.27 -4.85 7.79
C GLU A 108 11.22 -4.80 6.66
N VAL A 109 10.98 -5.94 6.02
CA VAL A 109 9.89 -6.07 5.03
C VAL A 109 8.58 -6.12 5.79
N VAL A 110 7.74 -5.09 5.60
CA VAL A 110 6.50 -4.91 6.36
C VAL A 110 5.25 -5.28 5.58
N ALA A 111 5.34 -5.36 4.24
CA ALA A 111 4.24 -5.80 3.39
C ALA A 111 4.75 -6.43 2.10
N THR A 112 4.03 -7.43 1.58
CA THR A 112 4.37 -8.11 0.32
C THR A 112 3.13 -8.50 -0.47
N SER A 113 3.26 -8.58 -1.79
CA SER A 113 2.29 -9.21 -2.68
C SER A 113 2.99 -9.97 -3.81
N THR A 114 2.29 -10.95 -4.38
CA THR A 114 2.66 -11.63 -5.63
C THR A 114 1.44 -11.72 -6.52
N THR A 115 1.56 -11.30 -7.78
CA THR A 115 0.47 -11.29 -8.77
C THR A 115 0.95 -11.86 -10.09
N ILE A 116 0.15 -12.68 -10.77
CA ILE A 116 0.43 -13.09 -12.14
C ILE A 116 -0.36 -12.18 -13.09
N VAL A 117 0.34 -11.30 -13.79
CA VAL A 117 -0.22 -10.44 -14.83
C VAL A 117 -0.29 -11.23 -16.12
N GLN A 118 -1.45 -11.19 -16.79
CA GLN A 118 -1.73 -11.96 -18.01
C GLN A 118 -1.16 -11.32 -19.28
N VAL A 119 0.04 -10.76 -19.21
CA VAL A 119 0.83 -10.26 -20.35
C VAL A 119 2.31 -10.58 -20.16
N SER A 120 3.05 -10.62 -21.27
CA SER A 120 4.48 -10.92 -21.25
C SER A 120 5.29 -9.75 -20.69
N LEU A 121 6.49 -10.04 -20.17
CA LEU A 121 7.38 -9.00 -19.67
C LEU A 121 7.81 -8.05 -20.80
N ASP A 122 8.01 -8.57 -22.00
CA ASP A 122 8.31 -7.76 -23.19
C ASP A 122 7.18 -6.80 -23.53
N ASP A 123 5.91 -7.22 -23.41
CA ASP A 123 4.75 -6.34 -23.64
C ASP A 123 4.63 -5.24 -22.57
N ILE A 124 4.95 -5.56 -21.30
CA ILE A 124 5.03 -4.56 -20.24
C ILE A 124 6.15 -3.55 -20.55
N LEU A 125 7.29 -3.99 -21.07
CA LEU A 125 8.43 -3.12 -21.41
C LEU A 125 8.29 -2.40 -22.75
N ALA A 126 7.28 -2.73 -23.55
CA ALA A 126 7.05 -2.11 -24.86
C ALA A 126 6.58 -0.64 -24.77
N ALA A 127 6.13 -0.21 -23.59
CA ALA A 127 5.74 1.17 -23.30
C ALA A 127 6.17 1.56 -21.88
N GLU A 128 6.15 2.86 -21.59
CA GLU A 128 6.42 3.37 -20.25
C GLU A 128 5.31 2.94 -19.29
N HIS A 129 5.72 2.32 -18.19
CA HIS A 129 4.85 1.91 -17.10
C HIS A 129 5.52 2.19 -15.75
N ALA A 130 4.71 2.34 -14.71
CA ALA A 130 5.18 2.48 -13.34
C ALA A 130 4.35 1.62 -12.39
N ILE A 131 4.98 1.07 -11.36
CA ILE A 131 4.30 0.41 -10.23
C ILE A 131 4.08 1.49 -9.17
N ASN A 132 2.83 1.71 -8.79
CA ASN A 132 2.46 2.63 -7.72
C ASN A 132 1.75 1.88 -6.58
N VAL A 133 2.09 2.22 -5.35
CA VAL A 133 1.50 1.65 -4.13
C VAL A 133 0.76 2.73 -3.36
N HIS A 134 -0.46 2.40 -2.93
CA HIS A 134 -1.36 3.29 -2.22
C HIS A 134 -1.31 3.04 -0.70
N GLU A 135 -1.58 4.07 0.10
CA GLU A 135 -1.57 3.98 1.56
C GLU A 135 -2.58 2.95 2.08
N SER A 136 -3.83 3.01 1.63
CA SER A 136 -4.86 2.03 1.96
C SER A 136 -6.04 2.12 1.00
N ALA A 137 -7.02 1.23 1.15
CA ALA A 137 -8.28 1.31 0.40
C ALA A 137 -9.10 2.57 0.75
N GLU A 138 -9.05 3.03 1.99
CA GLU A 138 -9.70 4.26 2.46
C GLU A 138 -8.96 5.52 2.01
N ASN A 139 -7.63 5.45 1.88
CA ASN A 139 -6.75 6.54 1.49
C ASN A 139 -6.13 6.31 0.10
N ILE A 140 -6.94 5.85 -0.87
CA ILE A 140 -6.46 5.44 -2.21
C ILE A 140 -5.82 6.58 -3.02
N GLN A 141 -6.01 7.85 -2.65
CA GLN A 141 -5.37 8.97 -3.35
C GLN A 141 -3.99 9.32 -2.76
N ASN A 142 -3.60 8.70 -1.64
CA ASN A 142 -2.29 8.88 -1.06
C ASN A 142 -1.34 7.77 -1.55
N TYR A 143 -0.25 8.16 -2.20
CA TYR A 143 0.75 7.25 -2.72
C TYR A 143 1.91 7.15 -1.75
N ILE A 144 2.37 5.94 -1.47
CA ILE A 144 3.41 5.70 -0.47
C ILE A 144 4.75 5.29 -1.09
N ALA A 145 4.74 4.62 -2.24
CA ALA A 145 5.94 4.26 -2.97
C ALA A 145 5.65 4.11 -4.48
N CYS A 146 6.62 4.43 -5.33
CA CYS A 146 6.52 4.25 -6.78
C CYS A 146 7.86 3.96 -7.44
N GLY A 147 7.86 3.13 -8.49
CA GLY A 147 9.02 2.89 -9.34
C GLY A 147 8.66 2.72 -10.81
N ASP A 148 9.45 3.35 -11.69
CA ASP A 148 9.33 3.21 -13.14
C ASP A 148 9.81 1.82 -13.58
N ILE A 149 9.00 1.11 -14.35
CA ILE A 149 9.34 -0.19 -14.91
C ILE A 149 10.28 0.03 -16.10
N THR A 150 11.57 0.13 -15.79
CA THR A 150 12.62 0.38 -16.77
C THR A 150 13.81 -0.53 -16.53
N GLY A 151 14.69 -0.63 -17.52
CA GLY A 151 15.90 -1.46 -17.45
C GLY A 151 15.86 -2.64 -18.41
N THR A 152 16.82 -3.53 -18.25
CA THR A 152 16.99 -4.73 -19.09
C THR A 152 16.82 -5.97 -18.22
N PRO A 153 15.86 -6.86 -18.52
CA PRO A 153 15.71 -8.08 -17.75
C PRO A 153 16.96 -8.96 -17.87
N ALA A 154 17.37 -9.55 -16.76
CA ALA A 154 18.46 -10.51 -16.68
C ALA A 154 17.90 -11.88 -16.30
N ASN A 155 18.13 -12.89 -17.14
CA ASN A 155 17.61 -14.25 -16.93
C ASN A 155 16.07 -14.31 -16.78
N GLY A 156 15.33 -13.46 -17.50
CA GLY A 156 13.87 -13.39 -17.41
C GLY A 156 13.35 -12.59 -16.20
N GLU A 157 14.24 -11.94 -15.45
CA GLU A 157 13.89 -11.20 -14.24
C GLU A 157 14.27 -9.72 -14.35
N LEU A 158 13.39 -8.83 -13.91
CA LEU A 158 13.62 -7.40 -13.82
C LEU A 158 13.29 -6.91 -12.41
N GLY A 159 14.31 -6.43 -11.70
CA GLY A 159 14.16 -5.77 -10.41
C GLY A 159 13.98 -4.26 -10.58
N ILE A 160 12.98 -3.70 -9.90
CA ILE A 160 12.66 -2.28 -9.88
C ILE A 160 12.68 -1.79 -8.43
N GLU A 161 13.38 -0.69 -8.17
CA GLU A 161 13.31 0.00 -6.88
C GLU A 161 12.06 0.90 -6.85
N LEU A 162 11.30 0.84 -5.75
CA LEU A 162 10.17 1.73 -5.50
C LEU A 162 10.63 2.80 -4.51
N ASN A 163 10.73 4.03 -4.99
CA ASN A 163 11.11 5.18 -4.18
C ASN A 163 9.95 5.61 -3.27
N GLU A 164 10.29 6.08 -2.08
CA GLU A 164 9.32 6.69 -1.17
C GLU A 164 8.61 7.89 -1.83
N LEU A 165 7.30 7.96 -1.63
CA LEU A 165 6.50 9.11 -2.00
C LEU A 165 5.88 9.77 -0.77
N ASN A 166 5.70 11.09 -0.84
CA ASN A 166 4.92 11.88 0.11
C ASN A 166 5.36 11.80 1.59
N GLY A 167 6.62 11.44 1.87
CA GLY A 167 7.08 11.31 3.25
C GLY A 167 6.44 10.12 3.99
N SER A 168 6.10 9.06 3.25
CA SER A 168 5.39 7.89 3.78
C SER A 168 6.23 7.05 4.75
N GLY A 169 7.56 7.13 4.68
CA GLY A 169 8.48 6.23 5.39
C GLY A 169 8.52 4.81 4.81
N PHE A 170 8.02 4.61 3.58
CA PHE A 170 8.07 3.34 2.88
C PHE A 170 8.92 3.44 1.63
N GLU A 171 9.87 2.53 1.49
CA GLU A 171 10.52 2.21 0.23
C GLU A 171 10.12 0.79 -0.17
N GLY A 172 10.42 0.39 -1.39
CA GLY A 172 10.11 -0.96 -1.83
C GLY A 172 10.97 -1.48 -2.95
N ARG A 173 10.70 -2.73 -3.29
CA ARG A 173 11.23 -3.38 -4.49
C ARG A 173 10.12 -4.14 -5.18
N ALA A 174 10.13 -4.11 -6.50
CA ALA A 174 9.32 -5.00 -7.32
C ALA A 174 10.24 -5.92 -8.12
N LEU A 175 9.80 -7.17 -8.29
CA LEU A 175 10.44 -8.18 -9.10
C LEU A 175 9.45 -8.65 -10.15
N LEU A 176 9.78 -8.43 -11.41
CA LEU A 176 9.01 -8.92 -12.54
C LEU A 176 9.73 -10.11 -13.15
N LEU A 177 9.10 -11.28 -13.09
CA LEU A 177 9.62 -12.53 -13.61
C LEU A 177 8.78 -12.95 -14.83
N ASP A 178 9.41 -13.06 -15.99
CA ASP A 178 8.83 -13.72 -17.15
C ASP A 178 8.66 -15.22 -16.87
N ASN A 179 7.42 -15.69 -16.95
CA ASN A 179 7.09 -17.10 -16.71
C ASN A 179 7.38 -17.98 -17.94
N GLY A 180 7.71 -17.39 -19.09
CA GLY A 180 7.99 -18.09 -20.34
C GLY A 180 6.74 -18.65 -21.04
N ASP A 181 5.55 -18.33 -20.53
CA ASP A 181 4.25 -18.72 -21.08
C ASP A 181 3.42 -17.52 -21.58
N GLY A 182 4.06 -16.35 -21.69
CA GLY A 182 3.41 -15.09 -22.05
C GLY A 182 2.75 -14.37 -20.88
N THR A 183 3.02 -14.78 -19.63
CA THR A 183 2.60 -14.08 -18.42
C THR A 183 3.80 -13.61 -17.59
N THR A 184 3.57 -12.64 -16.71
CA THR A 184 4.61 -12.06 -15.84
C THR A 184 4.19 -12.21 -14.38
N THR A 185 5.04 -12.82 -13.56
CA THR A 185 4.88 -12.81 -12.10
C THR A 185 5.49 -11.53 -11.54
N VAL A 186 4.67 -10.71 -10.87
CA VAL A 186 5.08 -9.45 -10.23
C VAL A 186 5.03 -9.66 -8.72
N THR A 187 6.18 -9.65 -8.07
CA THR A 187 6.31 -9.65 -6.61
C THR A 187 6.67 -8.25 -6.15
N VAL A 188 5.96 -7.69 -5.18
CA VAL A 188 6.26 -6.39 -4.61
C VAL A 188 6.49 -6.56 -3.11
N GLU A 189 7.50 -5.87 -2.60
CA GLU A 189 7.81 -5.81 -1.17
C GLU A 189 7.98 -4.35 -0.76
N LEU A 190 7.38 -3.98 0.37
CA LEU A 190 7.62 -2.71 1.05
C LEU A 190 8.46 -2.95 2.28
N THR A 191 9.40 -2.03 2.47
CA THR A 191 10.23 -1.91 3.65
C THR A 191 9.91 -0.57 4.29
N MET A 192 9.71 -0.57 5.61
CA MET A 192 9.74 0.68 6.36
C MET A 192 11.20 1.13 6.49
N THR A 193 11.50 2.31 5.98
CA THR A 193 12.72 3.00 6.39
C THR A 193 12.46 3.45 7.83
N ASP A 194 13.30 3.03 8.78
CA ASP A 194 13.15 3.43 10.18
C ASP A 194 12.90 4.95 10.23
N ALA A 195 11.71 5.33 10.72
CA ALA A 195 11.25 6.71 10.71
C ALA A 195 12.23 7.59 11.50
N GLY A 196 13.18 8.17 10.77
CA GLY A 196 14.16 9.11 11.28
C GLY A 196 15.26 8.52 12.19
N THR A 197 16.37 8.14 11.58
CA THR A 197 17.54 9.01 11.80
C THR A 197 17.23 10.31 11.07
N THR A 198 16.60 11.23 11.79
CA THR A 198 16.46 12.64 11.42
C THR A 198 17.75 13.07 10.72
N GLY A 199 17.66 13.37 9.42
CA GLY A 199 18.70 14.15 8.77
C GLY A 199 18.94 15.35 9.67
N THR A 200 20.15 15.43 10.23
CA THR A 200 20.58 16.57 11.03
C THR A 200 20.21 17.82 10.24
N PRO A 201 19.40 18.76 10.77
CA PRO A 201 19.16 20.01 10.08
C PRO A 201 20.54 20.63 9.83
N ASP A 202 20.85 20.85 8.56
CA ASP A 202 22.05 21.54 8.12
C ASP A 202 22.11 22.88 8.84
N ALA A 203 22.93 22.92 9.89
CA ALA A 203 23.20 24.13 10.63
C ALA A 203 24.04 25.00 9.71
N THR A 204 23.37 25.84 8.92
CA THR A 204 24.02 26.95 8.20
C THR A 204 24.89 27.71 9.20
N PRO A 205 26.22 27.77 9.03
CA PRO A 205 27.05 28.63 9.85
C PRO A 205 26.70 30.09 9.52
N GLY A 206 26.02 30.75 10.46
CA GLY A 206 25.82 32.19 10.44
C GLY A 206 27.16 32.92 10.55
N ALA A 207 27.26 34.00 9.76
CA ALA A 207 28.42 34.88 9.57
C ALA A 207 29.00 35.48 10.87
#